data_AF-A0A498FNZ0-F1
#
_entry.id   AF-A0A498FNZ0-F1
#
_cell.length_a   1.000
_cell.length_b   1.000
_cell.length_c   1.000
_cell.angle_alpha   90.00
_cell.angle_beta   90.00
_cell.angle_gamma   90.00
#
_symmetry.space_group_name_H-M   'P 1'
#
loop_
_entity.id
_entity.type
_entity.pdbx_description
1 polymer ?
#
loop_
_entity_poly.entity_id
_entity_poly.type
_entity_poly.pdbx_seq_one_letter_code
_entity_poly.pdbx_strand_id
1 'polypeptide(L)' 'MSSSDPYSVDPADIEPIGATIAVAFTGAAIGLVGAAVSFVAVDFGVALVGVGVVVALSSPLAYVRMKRLRGE' A
#
# COMPACT_ATOMS: atom_id res chain seq x y z
N MET A 1 -32.37 -20.30 -7.84
CA MET A 1 -31.34 -21.19 -7.29
C MET A 1 -30.26 -20.29 -6.72
N SER A 2 -30.16 -20.19 -5.39
CA SER A 2 -29.15 -19.39 -4.71
C SER A 2 -28.01 -20.33 -4.31
N SER A 3 -26.95 -20.38 -5.12
CA SER A 3 -25.69 -20.97 -4.68
C SER A 3 -24.98 -19.95 -3.80
N SER A 4 -25.23 -20.00 -2.49
CA SER A 4 -24.36 -19.38 -1.50
C SER A 4 -23.10 -20.25 -1.40
N ASP A 5 -22.23 -20.18 -2.40
CA ASP A 5 -20.92 -20.81 -2.35
C ASP A 5 -20.04 -19.96 -1.41
N PRO A 6 -19.62 -20.47 -0.23
CA PRO A 6 -18.88 -19.69 0.76
C PRO A 6 -17.48 -19.23 0.27
N TYR A 7 -17.06 -19.67 -0.93
CA TYR A 7 -15.81 -19.28 -1.57
C TYR A 7 -16.00 -18.36 -2.79
N SER A 8 -17.21 -17.86 -3.02
CA SER A 8 -17.49 -16.86 -4.06
C SER A 8 -16.83 -15.52 -3.70
N VAL A 9 -15.57 -15.33 -4.11
CA VAL A 9 -14.90 -14.03 -4.05
C VAL A 9 -15.39 -13.20 -5.23
N ASP A 10 -16.07 -12.08 -4.96
CA ASP A 10 -16.45 -11.12 -6.00
C ASP A 10 -15.16 -10.49 -6.56
N PRO A 11 -14.90 -10.53 -7.88
CA PRO A 11 -13.75 -9.87 -8.48
C PRO A 11 -13.63 -8.38 -8.11
N ALA A 12 -14.76 -7.71 -7.85
CA ALA A 12 -14.81 -6.32 -7.40
C ALA A 12 -14.15 -6.10 -6.01
N ASP A 13 -14.03 -7.14 -5.19
CA ASP A 13 -13.37 -7.07 -3.88
C ASP A 13 -11.83 -7.21 -3.98
N ILE A 14 -11.31 -7.77 -5.08
CA ILE A 14 -9.86 -7.95 -5.31
C ILE A 14 -9.22 -6.67 -5.83
N GLU A 15 -9.92 -5.90 -6.66
CA GLU A 15 -9.43 -4.63 -7.22
C GLU A 15 -8.92 -3.64 -6.14
N PRO A 16 -9.67 -3.39 -5.05
CA PRO A 16 -9.23 -2.52 -3.95
C PRO A 16 -7.98 -3.02 -3.23
N ILE A 17 -7.88 -4.34 -3.01
CA ILE A 17 -6.74 -4.96 -2.34
C ILE A 17 -5.49 -4.87 -3.25
N GLY A 18 -5.65 -5.17 -4.54
CA GLY A 18 -4.58 -5.08 -5.53
C GLY A 18 -4.03 -3.65 -5.66
N ALA A 19 -4.91 -2.65 -5.68
CA ALA A 19 -4.51 -1.24 -5.68
C ALA A 19 -3.69 -0.88 -4.43
N THR A 20 -4.11 -1.36 -3.25
CA THR A 20 -3.40 -1.10 -1.99
C THR A 20 -1.99 -1.69 -2.00
N ILE A 21 -1.83 -2.91 -2.54
CA ILE A 21 -0.53 -3.57 -2.68
C ILE A 21 0.37 -2.81 -3.66
N ALA A 22 -0.17 -2.38 -4.81
CA ALA A 22 0.60 -1.63 -5.81
C ALA A 22 1.14 -0.30 -5.25
N VAL A 23 0.33 0.42 -4.46
CA VAL A 23 0.77 1.66 -3.80
C VAL A 23 1.83 1.38 -2.75
N ALA A 24 1.67 0.32 -1.95
CA ALA A 24 2.67 -0.08 -0.96
C ALA A 24 4.03 -0.40 -1.62
N PHE A 25 4.01 -1.14 -2.74
CA PHE A 25 5.21 -1.43 -3.52
C PHE A 25 5.86 -0.18 -4.11
N THR A 26 5.06 0.77 -4.57
CA THR A 26 5.56 2.05 -5.09
C THR A 26 6.30 2.83 -4.00
N GLY A 27 5.72 2.90 -2.79
CA GLY A 27 6.39 3.51 -1.64
C GLY A 27 7.70 2.80 -1.27
N ALA A 28 7.71 1.47 -1.30
CA ALA A 28 8.92 0.68 -1.06
C ALA A 28 10.02 0.95 -2.12
N ALA A 29 9.64 1.05 -3.40
CA ALA A 29 10.57 1.37 -4.48
C ALA A 29 11.17 2.77 -4.31
N ILE A 30 10.36 3.77 -3.96
CA ILE A 30 10.82 5.13 -3.65
C ILE A 30 11.79 5.10 -2.46
N GLY A 31 11.46 4.34 -1.41
CA GLY A 31 12.32 4.21 -0.23
C GLY A 31 13.67 3.55 -0.55
N LEU A 32 13.66 2.50 -1.37
CA LEU A 32 14.88 1.82 -1.82
C LEU A 32 15.76 2.75 -2.66
N VAL A 33 15.17 3.46 -3.62
CA VAL A 33 15.90 4.46 -4.42
C VAL A 33 16.46 5.57 -3.52
N GLY A 34 15.68 6.05 -2.55
CA GLY A 34 16.14 7.01 -1.56
C GLY A 34 17.35 6.52 -0.78
N ALA A 35 17.31 5.27 -0.30
CA ALA A 35 18.43 4.66 0.41
C ALA A 35 19.69 4.55 -0.47
N ALA A 36 19.54 4.24 -1.76
CA ALA A 36 20.65 4.23 -2.70
C ALA A 36 21.21 5.64 -2.98
N VAL A 37 20.35 6.66 -3.04
CA VAL A 37 20.77 8.05 -3.27
C VAL A 37 21.47 8.65 -2.05
N SER A 38 21.16 8.17 -0.84
CA SER A 38 21.82 8.60 0.40
C SER A 38 23.33 8.44 0.41
N PHE A 39 23.90 7.55 -0.41
CA PHE A 39 25.37 7.39 -0.53
C PHE A 39 26.07 8.60 -1.16
N VAL A 40 25.35 9.42 -1.93
CA VAL A 40 25.90 10.58 -2.65
C VAL A 40 25.29 11.90 -2.17
N ALA A 41 24.01 11.88 -1.75
CA ALA A 41 23.30 13.04 -1.24
C ALA A 41 22.44 12.64 -0.03
N VAL A 42 23.05 12.66 1.16
CA VAL A 42 22.46 12.12 2.40
C VAL A 42 21.10 12.76 2.71
N ASP A 43 21.01 14.08 2.75
CA ASP A 43 19.77 14.78 3.12
C ASP A 43 18.62 14.46 2.16
N PHE A 44 18.92 14.41 0.86
CA PHE A 44 17.93 14.11 -0.17
C PHE A 44 17.52 12.63 -0.17
N GLY A 45 18.49 11.71 0.01
CA GLY A 45 18.22 10.29 0.12
C GLY A 45 17.38 9.94 1.34
N VAL A 46 17.70 10.51 2.51
CA VAL A 46 16.91 10.36 3.73
C VAL A 46 15.48 10.91 3.55
N ALA A 47 15.33 12.06 2.88
CA ALA A 47 14.01 12.60 2.57
C ALA A 47 13.20 11.64 1.68
N LEU A 48 13.81 11.05 0.65
CA LEU A 48 13.15 10.06 -0.21
C LEU A 48 12.77 8.79 0.53
N VAL A 49 13.60 8.31 1.47
CA VAL A 49 13.24 7.19 2.35
C VAL A 49 11.99 7.54 3.16
N GLY A 50 11.96 8.72 3.77
CA GLY A 50 10.80 9.20 4.51
C GLY A 50 9.53 9.25 3.67
N VAL A 51 9.62 9.81 2.45
CA VAL A 51 8.50 9.84 1.50
C VAL A 51 8.04 8.43 1.13
N GLY A 52 8.96 7.52 0.81
CA GLY A 52 8.65 6.13 0.47
C GLY A 52 7.89 5.41 1.58
N VAL A 53 8.30 5.61 2.83
CA VAL A 53 7.61 5.05 4.01
C VAL A 53 6.19 5.64 4.15
N VAL A 54 6.04 6.95 4.02
CA VAL A 54 4.72 7.60 4.11
C VAL A 54 3.78 7.08 3.02
N VAL A 55 4.25 6.98 1.78
CA VAL A 55 3.46 6.44 0.67
C VAL A 55 3.11 4.97 0.90
N ALA A 56 4.08 4.16 1.36
CA ALA A 56 3.87 2.74 1.56
C ALA A 56 2.83 2.44 2.64
N LEU A 57 2.78 3.26 3.70
CA LEU A 57 1.90 3.04 4.85
C LEU A 57 0.56 3.75 4.73
N SER A 58 0.45 4.84 3.98
CA SER A 58 -0.80 5.62 3.88
C SER A 58 -1.93 4.82 3.21
N SER A 59 -1.66 4.05 2.16
CA SER A 59 -2.68 3.28 1.45
C SER A 59 -3.24 2.09 2.26
N PRO A 60 -2.42 1.21 2.86
CA PRO A 60 -2.92 0.14 3.72
C PRO A 60 -3.64 0.69 4.95
N LEU A 61 -3.15 1.79 5.52
CA LEU A 61 -3.76 2.41 6.70
C LEU A 61 -5.14 2.98 6.37
N ALA A 62 -5.31 3.63 5.21
CA ALA A 62 -6.60 4.10 4.74
C ALA A 62 -7.59 2.94 4.52
N TYR A 63 -7.14 1.85 3.88
CA TYR A 63 -7.94 0.66 3.66
C TYR A 63 -8.39 0.00 4.97
N VAL A 64 -7.46 -0.25 5.91
CA VAL A 64 -7.78 -0.83 7.23
C VAL A 64 -8.72 0.08 8.03
N ARG A 65 -8.55 1.41 7.93
CA ARG A 65 -9.42 2.37 8.61
C ARG A 65 -10.83 2.37 8.01
N MET A 66 -10.96 2.30 6.69
CA MET A 66 -12.24 2.13 6.02
C MET A 66 -12.94 0.83 6.43
N LYS A 67 -12.19 -0.29 6.47
CA LYS A 67 -12.71 -1.59 6.91
C LYS A 67 -13.24 -1.53 8.34
N ARG A 68 -12.47 -0.95 9.28
CA ARG A 68 -12.92 -0.76 10.67
C ARG A 68 -14.18 0.10 10.79
N LEU A 69 -14.34 1.14 9.97
CA LEU A 69 -15.53 2.01 9.99
C LEU A 69 -16.77 1.31 9.43
N ARG A 70 -16.60 0.29 8.56
CA ARG A 70 -17.71 -0.53 8.03
C ARG A 70 -18.16 -1.66 8.95
N GLY A 71 -17.44 -1.93 10.05
CA GLY A 71 -17.83 -2.92 11.06
C GLY A 71 -17.55 -4.39 10.67
N GLU A 72 -16.68 -4.63 9.70
CA GLU A 72 -16.18 -5.94 9.28
C GLU A 72 -14.84 -6.32 9.93
#